data_AF-A0A183CYK9-F1
#
_entry.id   AF-A0A183CYK9-F1
#
_cell.length_a   1.000
_cell.length_b   1.000
_cell.length_c   1.000
_cell.angle_alpha   90.00
_cell.angle_beta   90.00
_cell.angle_gamma   90.00
#
_symmetry.space_group_name_H-M   'P 1'
#
loop_
_entity.id
_entity.type
_entity.pdbx_description
1 polymer ?
#
loop_
_entity_poly.entity_id
_entity_poly.type
_entity_poly.pdbx_seq_one_letter_code
_entity_poly.pdbx_strand_id
1 'polypeptide(L)'
;LQWNPDDYDGATEIFLSSSDIWIPEFSLYYSHHFNQAVKLLSNNDVRVNYTGSVRYYLPYSTESLCKLDVKFFPFDIQQCTLLFGSWAHSNDSIKYALYSKNLSLIDFYDNQEWQLDLVSFCKFHAV
;
A
#
# COMPACT_ATOMS: atom_id res chain seq x y z
N LEU A 1 -13.10 14.37 11.09
CA LEU A 1 -14.01 13.20 11.07
C LEU A 1 -14.02 12.56 12.44
N GLN A 2 -14.60 13.22 13.44
CA GLN A 2 -14.64 12.73 14.83
C GLN A 2 -16.02 13.05 15.38
N TRP A 3 -16.54 12.19 16.25
CA TRP A 3 -17.82 12.40 16.91
C TRP A 3 -17.84 11.72 18.27
N ASN A 4 -18.78 12.12 19.12
CA ASN A 4 -19.06 11.46 20.39
C ASN A 4 -20.14 10.38 20.17
N PRO A 5 -19.87 9.09 20.41
CA PRO A 5 -20.87 8.02 20.22
C PRO A 5 -22.16 8.23 21.01
N ASP A 6 -22.11 8.90 22.17
CA ASP A 6 -23.30 9.15 23.00
C ASP A 6 -24.34 10.05 22.31
N ASP A 7 -23.90 10.88 21.35
CA ASP A 7 -24.78 11.74 20.56
C ASP A 7 -25.43 10.98 19.38
N TYR A 8 -25.02 9.73 19.12
CA TYR A 8 -25.40 8.94 17.94
C TYR A 8 -25.66 7.46 18.29
N ASP A 9 -26.46 7.19 19.34
CA ASP A 9 -26.90 5.85 19.75
C ASP A 9 -25.74 4.84 19.96
N GLY A 10 -24.58 5.32 20.40
CA GLY A 10 -23.39 4.51 20.62
C GLY A 10 -22.66 4.10 19.34
N ALA A 11 -22.96 4.70 18.19
CA ALA A 11 -22.27 4.40 16.94
C ALA A 11 -20.77 4.74 17.05
N THR A 12 -19.91 3.73 16.92
CA THR A 12 -18.44 3.91 16.99
C THR A 12 -17.76 3.95 15.62
N GLU A 13 -18.47 3.54 14.56
CA GLU A 13 -17.91 3.43 13.21
C GLU A 13 -18.94 3.77 12.14
N ILE A 14 -18.46 4.37 11.06
CA ILE A 14 -19.24 4.67 9.85
C ILE A 14 -18.44 4.29 8.60
N PHE A 15 -19.14 4.14 7.49
CA PHE A 15 -18.58 3.93 6.16
C PHE A 15 -18.87 5.16 5.31
N LEU A 16 -17.85 5.74 4.71
CA LEU A 16 -17.95 6.91 3.83
C LEU A 16 -17.39 6.58 2.46
N SER A 17 -17.94 7.17 1.40
CA SER A 17 -17.34 7.06 0.07
C SER A 17 -15.92 7.62 0.09
N SER A 18 -15.00 6.96 -0.62
CA SER A 18 -13.62 7.42 -0.78
C SER A 18 -13.51 8.81 -1.43
N SER A 19 -14.55 9.26 -2.15
CA SER A 19 -14.65 10.60 -2.74
C SER A 19 -14.87 11.72 -1.72
N ASP A 20 -15.37 11.40 -0.53
CA ASP A 20 -15.87 12.39 0.42
C ASP A 20 -14.81 12.78 1.45
N ILE A 21 -13.67 12.09 1.46
CA ILE A 21 -12.59 12.30 2.40
C ILE A 21 -11.24 12.38 1.69
N TRP A 22 -10.29 13.07 2.32
CA TRP A 22 -8.93 13.12 1.80
C TRP A 22 -8.23 11.78 1.98
N ILE A 23 -7.64 11.27 0.88
CA ILE A 23 -6.86 10.03 0.85
C ILE A 23 -5.47 10.40 0.33
N PRO A 24 -4.39 10.05 1.06
CA PRO A 24 -3.04 10.35 0.63
C PRO A 24 -2.70 9.62 -0.67
N GLU A 25 -1.88 10.23 -1.51
CA GLU A 25 -1.31 9.55 -2.66
C GLU A 25 -0.39 8.40 -2.19
N PHE A 26 -0.43 7.27 -2.88
CA PHE A 26 0.47 6.14 -2.64
C PHE A 26 0.72 5.41 -3.96
N SER A 27 1.93 5.55 -4.46
CA SER A 27 2.35 5.16 -5.81
C SER A 27 3.59 4.28 -5.76
N LEU A 28 3.69 3.32 -6.69
CA LEU A 28 4.90 2.57 -6.97
C LEU A 28 5.80 3.38 -7.92
N TYR A 29 7.03 3.73 -7.51
CA TYR A 29 7.91 4.58 -8.32
C TYR A 29 8.44 3.87 -9.57
N TYR A 30 8.84 2.60 -9.45
CA TYR A 30 9.33 1.81 -10.57
C TYR A 30 8.22 1.00 -11.22
N SER A 31 7.07 1.63 -11.46
CA SER A 31 5.94 1.02 -12.18
C SER A 31 6.27 0.90 -13.68
N HIS A 32 5.89 -0.22 -14.30
CA HIS A 32 5.91 -0.37 -15.75
C HIS A 32 4.94 0.64 -16.42
N HIS A 33 3.88 1.03 -15.70
CA HIS A 33 2.90 2.02 -16.11
C HIS A 33 3.18 3.37 -15.44
N PHE A 34 4.14 4.13 -15.98
CA PHE A 34 4.59 5.42 -15.43
C PHE A 34 3.47 6.46 -15.23
N ASN A 35 2.43 6.45 -16.07
CA ASN A 35 1.32 7.42 -16.01
C ASN A 35 0.21 7.04 -15.02
N GLN A 36 0.30 5.86 -14.41
CA GLN A 36 -0.55 5.48 -13.29
C GLN A 36 0.22 5.86 -12.02
N ALA A 37 0.40 7.16 -11.76
CA ALA A 37 0.42 7.59 -10.37
C ALA A 37 -0.88 7.02 -9.82
N VAL A 38 -0.78 5.94 -9.05
CA VAL A 38 -1.92 5.19 -8.59
C VAL A 38 -2.54 6.10 -7.54
N LYS A 39 -3.35 7.06 -8.00
CA LYS A 39 -4.47 7.48 -7.18
C LYS A 39 -5.19 6.17 -6.93
N LEU A 40 -5.19 5.74 -5.68
CA LEU A 40 -5.88 4.56 -5.19
C LEU A 40 -7.41 4.82 -5.32
N LEU A 41 -7.86 5.00 -6.57
CA LEU A 41 -9.21 5.29 -6.97
C LEU A 41 -9.91 3.95 -7.04
N SER A 42 -10.27 3.49 -5.86
CA SER A 42 -11.36 2.56 -5.72
C SER A 42 -12.58 3.37 -5.27
N ASN A 43 -13.76 2.97 -5.73
CA ASN A 43 -15.03 3.51 -5.26
C ASN A 43 -15.52 2.75 -4.00
N ASN A 44 -14.62 2.08 -3.29
CA ASN A 44 -14.96 1.35 -2.07
C ASN A 44 -15.18 2.35 -0.93
N ASP A 45 -16.06 1.96 -0.02
CA ASP A 45 -16.26 2.70 1.21
C ASP A 45 -15.03 2.59 2.13
N VAL A 46 -14.77 3.69 2.81
CA VAL A 46 -13.71 3.84 3.80
C VAL A 46 -14.31 3.72 5.19
N ARG A 47 -13.70 2.90 6.04
CA ARG A 47 -14.11 2.71 7.43
C ARG A 47 -13.53 3.83 8.27
N VAL A 48 -14.39 4.60 8.94
CA VAL A 48 -14.00 5.68 9.84
C VAL A 48 -14.47 5.35 11.24
N ASN A 49 -13.56 5.43 12.21
CA ASN A 49 -13.86 5.27 13.62
C ASN A 49 -14.16 6.63 14.27
N TYR A 50 -14.96 6.64 15.35
CA TYR A 50 -15.35 7.86 16.08
C TYR A 50 -14.15 8.70 16.58
N THR A 51 -13.00 8.07 16.82
CA THR A 51 -11.72 8.72 17.16
C THR A 51 -11.07 9.47 15.98
N GLY A 52 -11.62 9.32 14.77
CA GLY A 52 -11.09 9.84 13.51
C GLY A 52 -9.99 9.00 12.87
N SER A 53 -9.73 7.80 13.40
CA SER A 53 -8.91 6.81 12.70
C SER A 53 -9.64 6.32 11.46
N VAL A 54 -8.96 6.39 10.32
CA VAL A 54 -9.48 5.98 9.01
C VAL A 54 -8.74 4.72 8.56
N ARG A 55 -9.49 3.70 8.16
CA ARG A 55 -8.95 2.48 7.54
C ARG A 55 -9.54 2.32 6.14
N TYR A 56 -8.65 2.28 5.16
CA TYR A 56 -9.02 2.06 3.78
C TYR A 56 -8.38 0.78 3.25
N TYR A 57 -9.21 -0.22 2.92
CA TYR A 57 -8.77 -1.50 2.38
C TYR A 57 -8.87 -1.45 0.85
N LEU A 58 -7.73 -1.59 0.20
CA LEU A 58 -7.58 -1.39 -1.23
C LEU A 58 -7.03 -2.66 -1.88
N PRO A 59 -7.77 -3.27 -2.82
CA PRO A 59 -7.17 -4.25 -3.71
C PRO A 59 -6.21 -3.52 -4.65
N TYR A 60 -4.98 -4.01 -4.75
CA TYR A 60 -3.94 -3.38 -5.56
C TYR A 60 -3.19 -4.44 -6.38
N SER A 61 -3.14 -4.22 -7.69
CA SER A 61 -2.37 -5.02 -8.65
C SER A 61 -1.51 -4.08 -9.48
N THR A 62 -0.24 -4.42 -9.66
CA THR A 62 0.72 -3.57 -10.36
C THR A 62 1.84 -4.39 -10.97
N GLU A 63 2.49 -3.80 -11.96
CA GLU A 63 3.68 -4.35 -12.63
C GLU A 63 4.87 -3.45 -12.32
N SER A 64 5.89 -4.02 -11.69
CA SER A 64 7.12 -3.30 -11.34
C SER A 64 8.25 -3.62 -12.30
N LEU A 65 9.08 -2.63 -12.61
CA LEU A 65 10.37 -2.84 -13.26
C LEU A 65 11.35 -3.45 -12.25
N CYS A 66 11.72 -4.71 -12.48
CA CYS A 66 12.75 -5.41 -11.73
C CYS A 66 13.91 -5.76 -12.65
N LYS A 67 15.15 -5.47 -12.22
CA LYS A 67 16.34 -5.86 -12.95
C LYS A 67 16.63 -7.34 -12.68
N LEU A 68 16.63 -8.14 -13.74
CA LEU A 68 16.96 -9.57 -13.66
C LEU A 68 18.45 -9.80 -13.88
N ASP A 69 19.03 -10.73 -13.11
CA ASP A 69 20.36 -11.29 -13.35
C ASP A 69 20.23 -12.75 -13.79
N VAL A 70 20.45 -13.00 -15.08
CA VAL A 70 20.26 -14.31 -15.73
C VAL A 70 21.55 -15.11 -15.85
N LYS A 71 22.60 -14.74 -15.12
CA LYS A 71 23.91 -15.42 -15.19
C LYS A 71 23.85 -16.92 -14.91
N PHE A 72 22.90 -17.36 -14.07
CA PHE A 72 22.79 -18.74 -13.58
C PHE A 72 21.50 -19.43 -14.01
N PHE A 73 20.82 -18.93 -15.05
CA PHE A 73 19.61 -19.54 -15.57
C PHE A 73 19.78 -21.05 -15.85
N PRO A 74 18.81 -21.93 -15.47
CA PRO A 74 17.50 -21.64 -14.87
C PRO A 74 17.47 -21.68 -13.32
N PHE A 75 18.62 -21.66 -12.65
CA PHE A 75 18.74 -21.76 -11.19
C PHE A 75 19.18 -20.43 -10.56
N ASP A 76 18.75 -19.34 -11.16
CA ASP A 76 19.02 -17.98 -10.76
C ASP A 76 18.12 -17.52 -9.60
N ILE A 77 18.62 -16.56 -8.82
CA ILE A 77 17.88 -15.92 -7.73
C ILE A 77 17.66 -14.46 -8.14
N GLN A 78 16.41 -14.01 -8.05
CA GLN A 78 16.03 -12.66 -8.43
C GLN A 78 15.72 -11.81 -7.20
N GLN A 79 16.30 -10.61 -7.14
CA GLN A 79 16.07 -9.64 -6.06
C GLN A 79 15.34 -8.41 -6.60
N CYS A 80 14.04 -8.34 -6.36
CA CYS A 80 13.20 -7.24 -6.79
C CYS A 80 12.90 -6.28 -5.64
N THR A 81 13.12 -4.98 -5.87
CA THR A 81 12.81 -3.92 -4.90
C THR A 81 11.58 -3.16 -5.35
N LEU A 82 10.55 -3.16 -4.49
CA LEU A 82 9.35 -2.33 -4.68
C LEU A 82 9.49 -1.07 -3.83
N LEU A 83 9.45 0.09 -4.48
CA LEU A 83 9.58 1.39 -3.81
C LEU A 83 8.27 2.17 -3.90
N PHE A 84 7.64 2.37 -2.75
CA PHE A 84 6.36 3.08 -2.62
C PHE A 84 6.54 4.45 -1.98
N GLY A 85 5.74 5.43 -2.41
CA GLY A 85 5.72 6.78 -1.85
C GLY A 85 4.69 7.69 -2.52
N SER A 86 4.81 9.00 -2.30
CA SER A 86 4.06 10.00 -3.05
C SER A 86 4.98 10.73 -4.02
N TRP A 87 4.45 11.11 -5.18
CA TRP A 87 5.15 11.98 -6.12
C TRP A 87 5.04 13.45 -5.72
N ALA A 88 3.89 13.86 -5.16
CA ALA A 88 3.60 15.26 -4.83
C ALA A 88 4.01 15.66 -3.40
N HIS A 89 4.16 14.69 -2.49
CA HIS A 89 4.32 14.94 -1.06
C HIS A 89 5.68 14.46 -0.54
N SER A 90 6.38 15.35 0.17
CA SER A 90 7.58 15.00 0.94
C SER A 90 7.24 14.45 2.32
N ASN A 91 8.26 13.96 3.03
CA ASN A 91 8.15 13.38 4.37
C ASN A 91 7.69 14.39 5.46
N ASP A 92 7.73 15.68 5.17
CA ASP A 92 7.19 16.72 6.06
C ASP A 92 5.66 16.81 5.99
N SER A 93 5.08 16.40 4.85
CA SER A 93 3.63 16.42 4.61
C SER A 93 2.97 15.06 4.84
N ILE A 94 3.59 13.96 4.39
CA ILE A 94 3.08 12.59 4.57
C ILE A 94 4.19 11.70 5.10
N LYS A 95 3.93 11.03 6.24
CA LYS A 95 4.86 10.08 6.84
C LYS A 95 4.35 8.66 6.69
N TYR A 96 5.03 7.87 5.86
CA TYR A 96 4.75 6.45 5.73
C TYR A 96 5.42 5.65 6.85
N ALA A 97 4.67 4.69 7.39
CA ALA A 97 5.12 3.74 8.39
C ALA A 97 4.49 2.38 8.12
N LEU A 98 5.24 1.31 8.42
CA LEU A 98 4.75 -0.05 8.33
C LEU A 98 3.77 -0.29 9.49
N TYR A 99 2.59 -0.82 9.16
CA TYR A 99 1.65 -1.29 10.18
C TYR A 99 2.18 -2.56 10.89
N SER A 100 2.82 -3.45 10.13
CA SER A 100 3.47 -4.67 10.60
C SER A 100 4.82 -4.83 9.90
N LYS A 101 5.80 -5.40 10.60
CA LYS A 101 7.10 -5.76 10.00
C LYS A 101 7.02 -7.00 9.11
N ASN A 102 5.98 -7.81 9.29
CA ASN A 102 5.78 -9.06 8.56
C ASN A 102 4.67 -8.87 7.53
N LEU A 103 4.89 -9.38 6.32
CA LEU A 103 3.86 -9.49 5.29
C LEU A 103 2.95 -10.66 5.63
N SER A 104 1.64 -10.46 5.54
CA SER A 104 0.68 -11.57 5.62
C SER A 104 0.69 -12.34 4.31
N LEU A 105 0.96 -13.65 4.38
CA LEU A 105 0.93 -14.57 3.24
C LEU A 105 -0.26 -15.55 3.33
N ILE A 106 -1.30 -15.21 4.11
CA ILE A 106 -2.45 -16.11 4.33
C ILE A 106 -3.19 -16.47 3.04
N ASP A 107 -3.25 -15.53 2.10
CA ASP A 107 -3.89 -15.70 0.78
C ASP A 107 -2.84 -15.79 -0.35
N PHE A 108 -1.58 -16.10 -0.01
CA PHE A 108 -0.53 -16.26 -1.02
C PHE A 108 -0.73 -17.57 -1.78
N TYR A 109 -0.60 -17.49 -3.11
CA TYR A 109 -0.68 -18.65 -3.99
C TYR A 109 0.67 -18.87 -4.66
N ASP A 110 1.21 -20.07 -4.51
CA ASP A 110 2.53 -20.42 -5.05
C ASP A 110 2.55 -20.38 -6.58
N ASN A 111 3.70 -20.01 -7.13
CA ASN A 111 3.96 -20.04 -8.56
C ASN A 111 4.69 -21.35 -8.93
N GLN A 112 4.45 -21.88 -10.14
CA GLN A 112 5.10 -23.12 -10.59
C GLN A 112 6.57 -22.94 -10.97
N GLU A 113 6.97 -21.72 -11.32
CA GLU A 113 8.30 -21.36 -11.79
C GLU A 113 9.13 -20.66 -10.69
N TRP A 114 8.48 -19.88 -9.82
CA TRP A 114 9.16 -19.05 -8.82
C TRP A 114 8.73 -19.40 -7.40
N GLN A 115 9.72 -19.57 -6.51
CA GLN A 115 9.49 -19.68 -5.08
C GLN A 115 9.84 -18.36 -4.39
N LEU A 116 8.94 -17.88 -3.52
CA LEU A 116 9.22 -16.74 -2.67
C LEU A 116 10.14 -17.17 -1.50
N ASP A 117 11.36 -16.64 -1.48
CA ASP A 117 12.36 -16.97 -0.44
C ASP A 117 12.27 -16.02 0.77
N LEU A 118 12.43 -14.71 0.53
CA LEU A 118 12.43 -13.69 1.59
C LEU A 118 11.71 -12.41 1.16
N VAL A 119 10.92 -11.86 2.08
CA VAL A 119 10.39 -10.49 2.01
C VAL A 119 10.96 -9.69 3.16
N SER A 120 11.51 -8.52 2.84
CA SER A 120 11.99 -7.56 3.84
C SER A 120 11.53 -6.16 3.50
N PHE A 121 11.30 -5.35 4.54
CA PHE A 121 10.86 -3.98 4.39
C PHE A 121 11.96 -3.01 4.85
N CYS A 122 12.26 -2.03 4.00
CA CYS A 122 13.22 -0.97 4.28
C CYS A 122 12.54 0.39 4.18
N LYS A 123 12.80 1.28 5.14
CA LYS A 123 12.36 2.67 5.10
C LYS A 123 13.49 3.54 4.54
N PHE A 124 13.28 4.10 3.36
CA PHE A 124 14.19 5.09 2.79
C PHE A 124 13.78 6.49 3.27
N HIS A 125 14.79 7.32 3.57
CA HIS A 125 14.60 8.75 3.81
C HIS A 125 15.26 9.48 2.65
N ALA A 126 14.48 10.28 1.92
CA ALA A 126 15.06 11.24 0.99
C ALA A 126 15.77 12.31 1.83
N VAL A 127 17.05 12.57 1.51
CA VAL A 127 17.86 13.66 2.08
C VAL A 127 17.65 14.90 1.23
#